data_AF-A0A517WLP5-F1
#
_entry.id   AF-A0A517WLP5-F1
#
_cell.length_a   1.000
_cell.length_b   1.000
_cell.length_c   1.000
_cell.angle_alpha   90.00
_cell.angle_beta   90.00
_cell.angle_gamma   90.00
#
_symmetry.space_group_name_H-M   'P 1'
#
loop_
_entity.id
_entity.type
_entity.pdbx_description
1 polymer ?
#
loop_
_entity_poly.entity_id
_entity_poly.type
_entity_poly.pdbx_seq_one_letter_code
_entity_poly.pdbx_strand_id
1 'polypeptide(L)'
;MSISKQELVERSQVVLAHAWMVRTFIKHCDEVDDYPELMGITRAVFDASRALETRVDDPDSYLKMLRKKIGRLRKATDQFALDAPEASLHTNFEQAVVSMKGCTQALEALLADVEE
;
A
#
# COMPACT_ATOMS: atom_id res chain seq x y z
N MET A 1 1.80 -13.35 19.76
CA MET A 1 0.38 -13.73 19.88
C MET A 1 -0.17 -13.70 18.48
N SER A 2 -0.81 -14.77 18.06
CA SER A 2 -1.43 -14.83 16.73
C SER A 2 -2.73 -14.01 16.75
N ILE A 3 -3.08 -13.37 15.64
CA ILE A 3 -4.31 -12.56 15.51
C ILE A 3 -5.39 -13.31 14.74
N SER A 4 -6.66 -12.99 15.03
CA SER A 4 -7.78 -13.55 14.28
C SER A 4 -7.81 -13.02 12.85
N LYS A 5 -8.44 -13.77 11.93
CA LYS A 5 -8.61 -13.35 10.52
C LYS A 5 -9.42 -12.04 10.41
N GLN A 6 -10.45 -11.89 11.24
CA GLN A 6 -11.26 -10.67 11.26
C GLN A 6 -10.43 -9.46 11.70
N GLU A 7 -9.63 -9.62 12.75
CA GLU A 7 -8.74 -8.55 13.22
C GLU A 7 -7.66 -8.20 12.18
N LEU A 8 -7.16 -9.18 11.41
CA LEU A 8 -6.29 -8.89 10.27
C LEU A 8 -6.97 -8.01 9.24
N VAL A 9 -8.23 -8.28 8.89
CA VAL A 9 -9.00 -7.49 7.91
C VAL A 9 -9.08 -6.04 8.40
N GLU A 10 -9.53 -5.84 9.64
CA GLU A 10 -9.70 -4.52 10.24
C GLU A 10 -8.39 -3.72 10.26
N ARG A 11 -7.31 -4.33 10.73
CA ARG A 11 -5.98 -3.70 10.76
C ARG A 11 -5.45 -3.42 9.35
N SER A 12 -5.68 -4.32 8.40
CA SER A 12 -5.28 -4.13 7.00
C SER A 12 -6.01 -2.95 6.36
N GLN A 13 -7.29 -2.74 6.68
CA GLN A 13 -8.06 -1.60 6.18
C GLN A 13 -7.47 -0.27 6.68
N VAL A 14 -7.06 -0.20 7.95
CA VAL A 14 -6.36 0.98 8.50
C VAL A 14 -5.07 1.25 7.74
N VAL A 15 -4.24 0.22 7.51
CA VAL A 15 -2.98 0.38 6.77
C VAL A 15 -3.23 0.82 5.32
N LEU A 16 -4.24 0.26 4.65
CA LEU A 16 -4.59 0.65 3.27
C LEU A 16 -5.15 2.07 3.20
N ALA A 17 -5.80 2.57 4.24
CA ALA A 17 -6.22 3.97 4.32
C ALA A 17 -5.00 4.91 4.37
N HIS A 18 -3.94 4.56 5.11
CA HIS A 18 -2.69 5.33 5.09
C HIS A 18 -2.03 5.31 3.70
N ALA A 19 -1.96 4.15 3.05
CA ALA A 19 -1.46 4.05 1.68
C ALA A 19 -2.30 4.90 0.70
N TRP A 20 -3.62 5.01 0.93
CA TRP A 20 -4.52 5.84 0.14
C TRP A 20 -4.21 7.34 0.25
N MET A 21 -3.74 7.80 1.42
CA MET A 21 -3.30 9.18 1.59
C MET A 21 -2.07 9.48 0.73
N VAL A 22 -1.08 8.57 0.71
CA VAL A 22 0.09 8.71 -0.18
C VAL A 22 -0.34 8.71 -1.64
N ARG A 23 -1.23 7.78 -2.04
CA ARG A 23 -1.80 7.78 -3.39
C ARG A 23 -2.44 9.11 -3.74
N THR A 24 -3.20 9.70 -2.82
CA THR A 24 -3.91 10.96 -3.05
C THR A 24 -2.93 12.10 -3.21
N PHE A 25 -1.87 12.16 -2.40
CA PHE A 25 -0.79 13.11 -2.56
C PHE A 25 -0.12 12.99 -3.94
N ILE A 26 0.41 11.82 -4.29
CA ILE A 26 1.17 11.63 -5.53
C ILE A 26 0.30 11.82 -6.78
N LYS A 27 -0.98 11.46 -6.73
CA LYS A 27 -1.88 11.64 -7.88
C LYS A 27 -2.13 13.11 -8.23
N HIS A 28 -1.98 14.03 -7.27
CA HIS A 28 -2.33 15.44 -7.44
C HIS A 28 -1.15 16.40 -7.20
N CYS A 29 0.08 15.89 -7.10
CA CYS A 29 1.26 16.73 -7.06
C CYS A 29 1.63 17.15 -8.49
N ASP A 30 2.18 18.35 -8.65
CA ASP A 30 2.50 18.91 -9.98
C ASP A 30 3.62 18.10 -10.65
N GLU A 31 4.53 17.50 -9.87
CA GLU A 31 5.65 16.70 -10.38
C GLU A 31 5.20 15.50 -11.21
N VAL A 32 3.96 15.03 -11.06
CA VAL A 32 3.45 13.87 -11.82
C VAL A 32 3.34 14.15 -13.33
N ASP A 33 3.22 15.43 -13.73
CA ASP A 33 3.13 15.83 -15.13
C ASP A 33 4.47 15.63 -15.85
N ASP A 34 5.58 15.91 -15.16
CA ASP A 34 6.95 15.74 -15.67
C ASP A 34 7.53 14.35 -15.37
N TYR A 35 7.06 13.69 -14.30
CA TYR A 35 7.53 12.39 -13.81
C TYR A 35 6.38 11.35 -13.74
N PRO A 36 5.87 10.87 -14.90
CA PRO A 36 4.71 10.00 -14.97
C PRO A 36 4.93 8.61 -14.33
N GLU A 37 6.17 8.18 -14.13
CA GLU A 37 6.54 6.97 -13.38
C GLU A 37 6.01 6.96 -11.94
N LEU A 38 5.85 8.14 -11.32
CA LEU A 38 5.25 8.28 -9.99
C LEU A 38 3.82 7.68 -9.93
N MET A 39 3.12 7.60 -11.06
CA MET A 39 1.81 6.95 -11.12
C MET A 39 1.86 5.44 -10.89
N GLY A 40 3.04 4.82 -10.88
CA GLY A 40 3.21 3.41 -10.52
C GLY A 40 2.64 3.09 -9.13
N ILE A 41 2.98 3.88 -8.12
CA ILE A 41 2.49 3.66 -6.75
C ILE A 41 1.00 3.96 -6.63
N THR A 42 0.50 4.99 -7.33
CA THR A 42 -0.91 5.40 -7.25
C THR A 42 -1.84 4.33 -7.81
N ARG A 43 -1.44 3.68 -8.92
CA ARG A 43 -2.15 2.56 -9.52
C ARG A 43 -2.08 1.31 -8.65
N ALA A 44 -0.91 0.99 -8.09
CA ALA A 44 -0.73 -0.18 -7.23
C ALA A 44 -1.58 -0.10 -5.95
N VAL A 45 -1.62 1.06 -5.28
CA VAL A 45 -2.47 1.28 -4.10
C VAL A 45 -3.95 1.17 -4.48
N PHE A 46 -4.38 1.80 -5.58
CA PHE A 46 -5.77 1.70 -6.05
C PHE A 46 -6.19 0.25 -6.28
N ASP A 47 -5.39 -0.50 -7.04
CA ASP A 47 -5.66 -1.89 -7.38
C ASP A 47 -5.72 -2.81 -6.15
N ALA A 48 -4.86 -2.57 -5.16
CA ALA A 48 -4.84 -3.32 -3.92
C ALA A 48 -6.08 -3.01 -3.06
N SER A 49 -6.34 -1.73 -2.78
CA SER A 49 -7.47 -1.30 -1.95
C SER A 49 -8.80 -1.74 -2.55
N ARG A 50 -9.04 -1.53 -3.85
CA ARG A 50 -10.30 -1.91 -4.50
C ARG A 50 -10.52 -3.43 -4.54
N ALA A 51 -9.46 -4.21 -4.71
CA ALA A 51 -9.55 -5.66 -4.68
C ALA A 51 -9.89 -6.19 -3.27
N LEU A 52 -9.46 -5.49 -2.22
CA LEU A 52 -9.64 -5.93 -0.83
C LEU A 52 -10.95 -5.43 -0.21
N GLU A 53 -11.37 -4.20 -0.52
CA GLU A 53 -12.61 -3.59 -0.04
C GLU A 53 -13.85 -4.46 -0.33
N THR A 54 -13.88 -5.12 -1.49
CA THR A 54 -14.99 -6.01 -1.89
C THR A 54 -15.06 -7.33 -1.11
N ARG A 55 -14.18 -7.56 -0.14
CA ARG A 55 -14.01 -8.83 0.60
C ARG A 55 -13.98 -8.65 2.12
N VAL A 56 -14.28 -7.46 2.63
CA VAL A 56 -14.18 -7.16 4.07
C VAL A 56 -15.03 -8.10 4.92
N ASP A 57 -16.20 -8.52 4.41
CA ASP A 57 -17.12 -9.43 5.12
C ASP A 57 -16.76 -10.93 4.97
N ASP A 58 -15.70 -11.27 4.22
CA ASP A 58 -15.20 -12.64 4.01
C ASP A 58 -13.69 -12.69 4.29
N PRO A 59 -13.28 -12.89 5.56
CA PRO A 59 -11.89 -12.86 5.95
C PRO A 59 -11.01 -13.84 5.17
N ASP A 60 -11.45 -15.07 4.91
CA ASP A 60 -10.65 -16.04 4.16
C ASP A 60 -10.38 -15.60 2.71
N SER A 61 -11.40 -15.07 2.03
CA SER A 61 -11.24 -14.48 0.69
C SER A 61 -10.37 -13.23 0.71
N TYR A 62 -10.51 -12.39 1.74
CA TYR A 62 -9.68 -11.21 1.96
C TYR A 62 -8.20 -11.58 2.10
N LEU A 63 -7.85 -12.49 3.00
CA LEU A 63 -6.48 -12.97 3.22
C LEU A 63 -5.88 -13.52 1.92
N LYS A 64 -6.63 -14.36 1.20
CA LYS A 64 -6.19 -14.92 -0.09
C LYS A 64 -5.93 -13.83 -1.12
N MET A 65 -6.76 -12.79 -1.16
CA MET A 65 -6.55 -11.67 -2.06
C MET A 65 -5.37 -10.80 -1.63
N LEU A 66 -5.20 -10.54 -0.33
CA LEU A 66 -4.10 -9.75 0.19
C LEU A 66 -2.76 -10.41 -0.14
N ARG A 67 -2.62 -11.72 0.09
CA ARG A 67 -1.42 -12.50 -0.31
C ARG A 67 -1.09 -12.39 -1.80
N LYS A 68 -2.11 -12.30 -2.67
CA LYS A 68 -1.90 -12.11 -4.12
C LYS A 68 -1.45 -10.69 -4.48
N LYS A 69 -1.94 -9.67 -3.76
CA LYS A 69 -1.69 -8.27 -4.07
C LYS A 69 -0.42 -7.71 -3.43
N ILE A 70 -0.04 -8.22 -2.24
CA ILE A 70 1.06 -7.68 -1.45
C ILE A 70 2.39 -7.66 -2.22
N GLY A 71 2.69 -8.72 -2.97
CA GLY A 71 3.93 -8.79 -3.76
C GLY A 71 4.02 -7.72 -4.86
N ARG A 72 2.88 -7.33 -5.47
CA ARG A 72 2.86 -6.24 -6.45
C ARG A 72 2.95 -4.87 -5.77
N LEU A 73 2.25 -4.69 -4.65
CA LEU A 73 2.30 -3.45 -3.89
C LEU A 73 3.70 -3.16 -3.35
N ARG A 74 4.41 -4.19 -2.87
CA ARG A 74 5.81 -4.08 -2.44
C ARG A 74 6.73 -3.67 -3.58
N LYS A 75 6.65 -4.34 -4.73
CA LYS A 75 7.45 -3.98 -5.91
C LYS A 75 7.22 -2.53 -6.36
N ALA A 76 5.96 -2.06 -6.34
CA ALA A 76 5.65 -0.67 -6.67
C ALA A 76 6.22 0.30 -5.62
N THR A 77 6.22 -0.09 -4.34
CA THR A 77 6.82 0.69 -3.26
C THR A 77 8.34 0.79 -3.39
N ASP A 78 8.99 -0.31 -3.76
CA ASP A 78 10.43 -0.35 -4.01
C ASP A 78 10.81 0.55 -5.19
N GLN A 79 10.04 0.49 -6.29
CA GLN A 79 10.25 1.35 -7.45
C GLN A 79 9.98 2.83 -7.11
N PHE A 80 8.89 3.13 -6.39
CA PHE A 80 8.59 4.48 -5.95
C PHE A 80 9.69 5.09 -5.07
N ALA A 81 10.39 4.27 -4.29
CA ALA A 81 11.54 4.73 -3.50
C ALA A 81 12.74 5.16 -4.36
N LEU A 82 12.82 4.69 -5.62
CA LEU A 82 13.83 5.11 -6.59
C LEU A 82 13.35 6.33 -7.40
N ASP A 83 12.08 6.36 -7.77
CA ASP A 83 11.53 7.41 -8.64
C ASP A 83 11.27 8.72 -7.89
N ALA A 84 10.82 8.66 -6.64
CA ALA A 84 10.42 9.86 -5.88
C ALA A 84 11.55 10.89 -5.71
N PRO A 85 12.81 10.51 -5.38
CA PRO A 85 13.92 11.44 -5.28
C PRO A 85 14.32 12.08 -6.62
N GLU A 86 14.10 11.39 -7.74
CA GLU A 86 14.37 11.93 -9.08
C GLU A 86 13.35 13.00 -9.46
N ALA A 87 12.11 12.86 -8.99
CA ALA A 87 11.05 13.85 -9.18
C ALA A 87 11.19 15.06 -8.25
N SER A 88 11.49 14.84 -6.96
CA SER A 88 11.59 15.91 -5.98
C SER A 88 12.31 15.47 -4.69
N LEU A 89 13.20 16.34 -4.20
CA LEU A 89 13.85 16.20 -2.90
C LEU A 89 13.05 16.85 -1.76
N HIS A 90 11.81 17.29 -2.02
CA HIS A 90 10.96 17.86 -0.98
C HIS A 90 10.57 16.81 0.05
N THR A 91 10.56 17.17 1.34
CA THR A 91 10.30 16.26 2.47
C THR A 91 9.01 15.45 2.31
N ASN A 92 7.97 15.98 1.64
CA ASN A 92 6.74 15.22 1.37
C ASN A 92 6.99 13.94 0.56
N PHE A 93 7.89 13.95 -0.43
CA PHE A 93 8.22 12.77 -1.23
C PHE A 93 9.00 11.75 -0.40
N GLU A 94 9.96 12.21 0.40
CA GLU A 94 10.70 11.37 1.34
C GLU A 94 9.75 10.68 2.35
N GLN A 95 8.83 11.43 2.94
CA GLN A 95 7.85 10.90 3.89
C GLN A 95 6.84 9.98 3.21
N ALA A 96 6.44 10.26 1.96
CA ALA A 96 5.59 9.37 1.18
C ALA A 96 6.26 8.00 0.96
N VAL A 97 7.55 7.97 0.63
CA VAL A 97 8.32 6.73 0.47
C VAL A 97 8.41 5.97 1.78
N VAL A 98 8.75 6.64 2.89
CA VAL A 98 8.81 6.01 4.23
C VAL A 98 7.44 5.45 4.62
N SER A 99 6.38 6.21 4.40
CA SER A 99 5.00 5.80 4.70
C SER A 99 4.58 4.56 3.91
N MET A 100 4.88 4.51 2.59
CA MET A 100 4.56 3.33 1.78
C MET A 100 5.33 2.09 2.19
N LYS A 101 6.63 2.23 2.50
CA LYS A 101 7.44 1.12 3.04
C LYS A 101 6.83 0.58 4.33
N GLY A 102 6.48 1.46 5.25
CA GLY A 102 5.80 1.11 6.50
C GLY A 102 4.48 0.39 6.26
N CYS A 103 3.65 0.86 5.31
CA CYS A 103 2.40 0.21 4.96
C CYS A 103 2.62 -1.22 4.43
N THR A 104 3.57 -1.42 3.52
CA THR A 104 3.86 -2.75 2.99
C THR A 104 4.39 -3.71 4.05
N GLN A 105 5.31 -3.23 4.90
CA GLN A 105 5.85 -4.02 6.01
C GLN A 105 4.77 -4.40 7.02
N ALA A 106 3.87 -3.47 7.35
CA ALA A 106 2.76 -3.74 8.27
C ALA A 106 1.80 -4.79 7.69
N LEU A 107 1.45 -4.72 6.40
CA LEU A 107 0.60 -5.73 5.76
C LEU A 107 1.29 -7.10 5.69
N GLU A 108 2.60 -7.15 5.43
CA GLU A 108 3.36 -8.41 5.45
C GLU A 108 3.43 -9.01 6.86
N ALA A 109 3.63 -8.18 7.89
CA ALA A 109 3.61 -8.62 9.29
C ALA A 109 2.24 -9.17 9.69
N LEU A 110 1.15 -8.49 9.34
CA LEU A 110 -0.21 -8.97 9.58
C LEU A 110 -0.43 -10.35 8.94
N LEU A 111 0.03 -10.56 7.69
CA LEU A 111 -0.07 -11.84 7.01
C LEU A 111 0.75 -12.97 7.66
N ALA A 112 1.84 -12.63 8.35
CA ALA A 112 2.69 -13.57 9.06
C ALA A 112 2.14 -13.95 10.45
N ASP A 113 1.44 -13.02 11.10
CA ASP A 113 0.92 -13.16 12.47
C ASP A 113 -0.51 -13.74 12.54
N VAL A 114 -1.15 -14.00 11.39
CA VAL A 114 -2.53 -14.51 11.38
C VAL A 114 -2.61 -16.00 11.69
N GLU A 115 -3.58 -16.39 12.51
CA GLU A 115 -3.91 -17.80 12.75
C GLU A 115 -4.37 -18.48 11.45
N GLU A 116 -3.90 -19.71 11.19
CA GLU A 116 -4.33 -20.53 10.04
C GLU A 116 -5.82 -20.91 10.12
#